data_AF-A0A2G6DHX1-F1
#
_entry.id   AF-A0A2G6DHX1-F1
#
_cell.length_a   1.000
_cell.length_b   1.000
_cell.length_c   1.000
_cell.angle_alpha   90.00
_cell.angle_beta   90.00
_cell.angle_gamma   90.00
#
_symmetry.space_group_name_H-M   'P 1'
#
loop_
_entity.id
_entity.type
_entity.pdbx_description
1 polymer ?
#
loop_
_entity_poly.entity_id
_entity_poly.type
_entity_poly.pdbx_seq_one_letter_code
_entity_poly.pdbx_strand_id
1 'polypeptide(L)'
;RFNKTAEQLHSLQDKWLYVFKHLHELDSIPKALHEDIFQRTFAIAQLAQFTPGERKAYEDSIKYYRDLKNAYDTAHQEGLEEGLEIGRQEGEEIGRAKGEQIGRAKGEQIGRLKGEQAGLAKGRTEGMATIVQHLHANGLSLETIVQMTGLSLEQVTKFLKNQ
;
A
#
# COMPACT_ATOMS: atom_id res chain seq x y z
N ARG A 1 -31.31 -19.54 -60.20
CA ARG A 1 -30.49 -20.73 -59.85
C ARG A 1 -29.08 -20.23 -59.52
N PHE A 2 -28.55 -20.53 -58.34
CA PHE A 2 -27.22 -20.05 -57.91
C PHE A 2 -26.15 -21.09 -58.28
N ASN A 3 -25.16 -20.73 -59.09
CA ASN A 3 -24.15 -21.65 -59.65
C ASN A 3 -22.69 -21.12 -59.50
N LYS A 4 -22.44 -20.18 -58.59
CA LYS A 4 -21.11 -19.58 -58.40
C LYS A 4 -20.18 -20.54 -57.63
N THR A 5 -18.89 -20.58 -57.98
CA THR A 5 -17.85 -21.33 -57.25
C THR A 5 -17.28 -20.51 -56.08
N ALA A 6 -16.46 -21.14 -55.22
CA ALA A 6 -15.87 -20.50 -54.04
C ALA A 6 -15.02 -19.25 -54.38
N GLU A 7 -14.39 -19.23 -55.56
CA GLU A 7 -13.57 -18.12 -56.06
C GLU A 7 -14.42 -16.94 -56.57
N GLN A 8 -15.70 -17.18 -56.86
CA GLN A 8 -16.64 -16.20 -57.44
C GLN A 8 -17.53 -15.53 -56.36
N LEU A 9 -17.21 -15.75 -55.08
CA LEU A 9 -17.97 -15.24 -53.94
C LEU A 9 -17.54 -13.82 -53.57
N HIS A 10 -18.07 -12.84 -54.29
CA HIS A 10 -17.70 -11.43 -54.11
C HIS A 10 -18.60 -10.65 -53.14
N SER A 11 -19.85 -11.06 -52.94
CA SER A 11 -20.79 -10.39 -52.02
C SER A 11 -21.15 -11.27 -50.82
N LEU A 12 -21.51 -10.64 -49.69
CA LEU A 12 -21.97 -11.35 -48.49
C LEU A 12 -23.19 -12.23 -48.79
N GLN A 13 -24.09 -11.78 -49.67
CA GLN A 13 -25.24 -12.54 -50.12
C GLN A 13 -24.83 -13.80 -50.91
N ASP A 14 -23.86 -13.67 -51.81
CA ASP A 14 -23.33 -14.83 -52.56
C ASP A 14 -22.71 -15.85 -51.61
N LYS A 15 -21.97 -15.38 -50.59
CA LYS A 15 -21.36 -16.23 -49.56
C LYS A 15 -22.42 -17.00 -48.78
N TRP A 16 -23.48 -16.34 -48.31
CA TRP A 16 -24.59 -17.02 -47.61
C TRP A 16 -25.33 -18.02 -48.50
N LEU A 17 -25.63 -17.66 -49.75
CA LEU A 17 -26.28 -18.57 -50.70
C LEU A 17 -25.40 -19.80 -50.99
N TYR A 18 -24.09 -19.59 -51.10
CA TYR A 18 -23.13 -20.68 -51.27
C TYR A 18 -23.11 -21.60 -50.05
N VAL A 19 -23.00 -21.04 -48.84
CA VAL A 19 -23.05 -21.79 -47.57
C VAL A 19 -24.31 -22.65 -47.50
N PHE A 20 -25.50 -22.08 -47.68
CA PHE A 20 -26.75 -22.84 -47.56
C PHE A 20 -26.93 -23.91 -48.63
N LYS A 21 -26.42 -23.67 -49.85
CA LYS A 21 -26.55 -24.63 -50.95
C LYS A 21 -25.56 -25.79 -50.82
N HIS A 22 -24.32 -25.50 -50.46
CA HIS A 22 -23.20 -26.45 -50.50
C HIS A 22 -22.81 -26.98 -49.12
N LEU A 23 -23.53 -26.65 -48.04
CA LEU A 23 -23.17 -27.01 -46.66
C LEU A 23 -22.83 -28.50 -46.47
N HIS A 24 -23.60 -29.37 -47.12
CA HIS A 24 -23.47 -30.82 -47.03
C HIS A 24 -22.30 -31.40 -47.85
N GLU A 25 -21.69 -30.59 -48.73
CA GLU A 25 -20.57 -30.96 -49.62
C GLU A 25 -19.23 -30.39 -49.12
N LEU A 26 -19.24 -29.59 -48.04
CA LEU A 26 -18.05 -28.92 -47.52
C LEU A 26 -17.32 -29.78 -46.49
N ASP A 27 -16.23 -30.43 -46.91
CA ASP A 27 -15.30 -31.12 -46.00
C ASP A 27 -14.41 -30.16 -45.19
N SER A 28 -14.18 -28.94 -45.71
CA SER A 28 -13.43 -27.88 -45.05
C SER A 28 -13.98 -26.51 -45.41
N ILE A 29 -13.76 -25.51 -44.54
CA ILE A 29 -14.23 -24.15 -44.78
C ILE A 29 -13.39 -23.52 -45.90
N PRO A 30 -13.99 -23.13 -47.04
CA PRO A 30 -13.27 -22.46 -48.12
C PRO A 30 -12.71 -21.11 -47.65
N LYS A 31 -11.52 -20.72 -48.14
CA LYS A 31 -10.86 -19.46 -47.76
C LYS A 31 -11.76 -18.21 -47.92
N ALA A 32 -12.65 -18.24 -48.91
CA ALA A 32 -13.62 -17.15 -49.17
C ALA A 32 -14.64 -16.94 -48.04
N LEU A 33 -14.78 -17.91 -47.12
CA LEU A 33 -15.72 -17.97 -46.00
C LEU A 33 -15.02 -17.95 -44.62
N HIS A 34 -13.77 -17.49 -44.54
CA HIS A 34 -13.04 -17.36 -43.26
C HIS A 34 -13.40 -16.10 -42.45
N GLU A 35 -14.40 -15.33 -42.85
CA GLU A 35 -14.86 -14.18 -42.07
C GLU A 35 -15.46 -14.64 -40.72
N ASP A 36 -15.29 -13.83 -39.67
CA ASP A 36 -15.68 -14.16 -38.29
C ASP A 36 -17.12 -14.67 -38.15
N ILE A 37 -18.05 -14.11 -38.92
CA ILE A 37 -19.47 -14.49 -38.88
C ILE A 37 -19.67 -15.95 -39.32
N PHE A 38 -18.99 -16.37 -40.39
CA PHE A 38 -19.09 -17.73 -40.90
C PHE A 38 -18.34 -18.71 -40.01
N GLN A 39 -17.17 -18.34 -39.47
CA GLN A 39 -16.45 -19.18 -38.51
C GLN A 39 -17.32 -19.49 -37.28
N ARG A 40 -18.00 -18.48 -36.73
CA ARG A 40 -18.94 -18.66 -35.62
C ARG A 40 -20.11 -19.57 -36.02
N THR A 41 -20.70 -19.37 -37.21
CA THR A 41 -21.80 -20.22 -37.71
C THR A 41 -21.39 -21.68 -37.87
N PHE A 42 -20.23 -21.94 -38.50
CA PHE A 42 -19.72 -23.30 -38.67
C PHE A 42 -19.34 -23.97 -37.35
N ALA A 43 -18.77 -23.23 -36.39
CA ALA A 43 -18.48 -23.75 -35.05
C ALA A 43 -19.76 -24.16 -34.31
N ILE A 44 -20.81 -23.34 -34.37
CA ILE A 44 -22.13 -23.66 -33.77
C ILE A 44 -22.76 -24.87 -34.46
N ALA A 45 -22.69 -24.94 -35.80
CA ALA A 45 -23.23 -26.06 -36.56
C ALA A 45 -22.50 -27.38 -36.28
N GLN A 46 -21.17 -27.35 -36.15
CA GLN A 46 -20.38 -28.52 -35.75
C GLN A 46 -20.79 -29.01 -34.36
N LEU A 47 -20.89 -28.10 -33.37
CA LEU A 47 -21.38 -28.45 -32.02
C LEU A 47 -22.77 -29.09 -32.04
N ALA A 48 -23.66 -28.64 -32.93
CA ALA A 48 -25.00 -29.20 -33.08
C ALA A 48 -25.00 -30.62 -33.66
N GLN A 49 -24.01 -30.95 -34.50
CA GLN A 49 -23.87 -32.28 -35.11
C GLN A 49 -23.02 -33.27 -34.29
N PHE A 50 -22.46 -32.85 -33.15
CA PHE A 50 -21.68 -33.75 -32.30
C PHE A 50 -22.45 -35.03 -31.97
N THR A 51 -21.78 -36.16 -32.19
CA THR A 51 -22.20 -37.45 -31.66
C THR A 51 -22.23 -37.40 -30.13
N PRO A 52 -22.95 -38.31 -29.46
CA PRO A 52 -22.94 -38.37 -28.00
C PRO A 52 -21.52 -38.48 -27.39
N GLY A 53 -20.59 -39.15 -28.07
CA GLY A 53 -19.19 -39.27 -27.64
C GLY A 53 -18.41 -37.96 -27.76
N GLU A 54 -18.54 -37.26 -28.90
CA GLU A 54 -17.88 -35.96 -29.12
C GLU A 54 -18.44 -34.88 -28.20
N ARG A 55 -19.76 -34.87 -27.98
CA ARG A 55 -20.39 -33.96 -27.02
C ARG A 55 -19.86 -34.17 -25.61
N LYS A 56 -19.76 -35.43 -25.17
CA LYS A 56 -19.18 -35.77 -23.87
C LYS A 56 -17.72 -35.35 -23.78
N ALA A 57 -16.89 -35.63 -24.79
CA ALA A 57 -15.49 -35.21 -24.79
C ALA A 57 -15.33 -33.68 -24.72
N TYR A 58 -16.19 -32.95 -25.43
CA TYR A 58 -16.23 -31.49 -25.37
C TYR A 58 -16.64 -30.98 -23.99
N GLU A 59 -17.71 -31.52 -23.41
CA GLU A 59 -18.15 -31.18 -22.04
C GLU A 59 -17.07 -31.49 -20.99
N ASP A 60 -16.41 -32.65 -21.09
CA ASP A 60 -15.31 -33.06 -20.22
C ASP A 60 -14.12 -32.08 -20.34
N SER A 61 -13.83 -31.59 -21.55
CA SER A 61 -12.78 -30.56 -21.77
C SER A 61 -13.12 -29.22 -21.14
N ILE A 62 -14.38 -28.77 -21.26
CA ILE A 62 -14.86 -27.54 -20.61
C ILE A 62 -14.79 -27.68 -19.10
N LYS A 63 -15.22 -28.82 -18.56
CA LYS A 63 -15.14 -29.12 -17.14
C LYS A 63 -13.69 -29.07 -16.65
N TYR A 64 -12.78 -29.77 -17.33
CA TYR A 64 -11.36 -29.76 -16.97
C TYR A 64 -10.77 -28.35 -16.97
N TYR A 65 -11.07 -27.55 -18.01
CA TYR A 65 -10.62 -26.17 -18.09
C TYR A 65 -11.16 -25.32 -16.93
N ARG A 66 -12.45 -25.48 -16.58
CA ARG A 66 -13.07 -24.78 -15.45
C ARG A 66 -12.45 -25.19 -14.13
N ASP A 67 -12.23 -26.48 -13.90
CA ASP A 67 -11.61 -27.00 -12.67
C ASP A 67 -10.21 -26.41 -12.50
N LEU A 68 -9.41 -26.39 -13.57
CA LEU A 68 -8.08 -25.80 -13.58
C LEU A 68 -8.10 -24.29 -13.32
N LYS A 69 -9.00 -23.57 -14.00
CA LYS A 69 -9.13 -22.11 -13.85
C LYS A 69 -9.55 -21.74 -12.44
N ASN A 70 -10.51 -22.46 -11.87
CA ASN A 70 -10.95 -22.25 -10.49
C ASN A 70 -9.82 -22.51 -9.50
N ALA A 71 -9.08 -23.61 -9.65
CA ALA A 71 -7.94 -23.92 -8.79
C ALA A 71 -6.86 -22.82 -8.85
N TYR A 72 -6.54 -22.34 -10.06
CA TYR A 72 -5.58 -21.24 -10.24
C TYR A 72 -6.09 -19.94 -9.62
N ASP A 73 -7.33 -19.56 -9.87
CA ASP A 73 -7.91 -18.32 -9.37
C ASP A 73 -7.97 -18.30 -7.84
N THR A 74 -8.38 -19.42 -7.23
CA THR A 74 -8.37 -19.57 -5.78
C THR A 74 -6.95 -19.45 -5.22
N ALA A 75 -5.98 -20.19 -5.76
CA ALA A 75 -4.60 -20.13 -5.29
C ALA A 75 -3.98 -18.73 -5.47
N HIS A 76 -4.30 -18.05 -6.58
CA HIS A 76 -3.82 -16.70 -6.83
C HIS A 76 -4.44 -15.68 -5.86
N GLN A 77 -5.75 -15.79 -5.61
CA GLN A 77 -6.47 -14.92 -4.69
C GLN A 77 -5.98 -15.12 -3.24
N GLU A 78 -5.86 -16.37 -2.79
CA GLU A 78 -5.33 -16.70 -1.47
C GLU A 78 -3.90 -16.18 -1.30
N GLY A 79 -3.03 -16.37 -2.30
CA GLY A 79 -1.66 -15.85 -2.25
C GLY A 79 -1.59 -14.32 -2.22
N LEU A 80 -2.52 -13.63 -2.89
CA LEU A 80 -2.62 -12.16 -2.82
C LEU A 80 -3.10 -11.69 -1.44
N GLU A 81 -4.11 -12.35 -0.88
CA GLU A 81 -4.64 -12.05 0.45
C GLU A 81 -3.58 -12.30 1.54
N GLU A 82 -2.88 -13.43 1.48
CA GLU A 82 -1.78 -13.76 2.40
C GLU A 82 -0.64 -12.74 2.27
N GLY A 83 -0.23 -12.41 1.04
CA GLY A 83 0.82 -11.43 0.80
C GLY A 83 0.47 -10.02 1.32
N LEU A 84 -0.80 -9.60 1.17
CA LEU A 84 -1.29 -8.33 1.71
C LEU A 84 -1.30 -8.34 3.24
N GLU A 85 -1.75 -9.43 3.85
CA GLU A 85 -1.82 -9.54 5.30
C GLU A 85 -0.42 -9.59 5.94
N ILE A 86 0.50 -10.37 5.38
CA ILE A 86 1.91 -10.38 5.80
C ILE A 86 2.51 -8.97 5.64
N GLY A 87 2.34 -8.34 4.48
CA GLY A 87 2.88 -7.00 4.24
C GLY A 87 2.31 -5.94 5.19
N ARG A 88 1.03 -6.05 5.57
CA ARG A 88 0.39 -5.19 6.55
C ARG A 88 0.98 -5.40 7.95
N GLN A 89 1.09 -6.66 8.39
CA GLN A 89 1.64 -7.01 9.71
C GLN A 89 3.10 -6.56 9.84
N GLU A 90 3.94 -6.87 8.87
CA GLU A 90 5.35 -6.45 8.85
C GLU A 90 5.46 -4.91 8.82
N GLY A 91 4.64 -4.25 8.00
CA GLY A 91 4.61 -2.79 7.92
C GLY A 91 4.24 -2.12 9.24
N GLU A 92 3.21 -2.64 9.93
CA GLU A 92 2.78 -2.18 11.24
C GLU A 92 3.86 -2.42 12.31
N GLU A 93 4.47 -3.60 12.34
CA GLU A 93 5.50 -3.94 13.32
C GLU A 93 6.74 -3.05 13.15
N ILE A 94 7.24 -2.92 11.92
CA ILE A 94 8.39 -2.07 11.59
C ILE A 94 8.06 -0.60 11.91
N GLY A 95 6.87 -0.14 11.54
CA GLY A 95 6.41 1.21 11.80
C GLY A 95 6.36 1.52 13.29
N ARG A 96 5.78 0.62 14.09
CA ARG A 96 5.70 0.74 15.54
C ARG A 96 7.08 0.73 16.18
N ALA A 97 7.94 -0.22 15.82
CA ALA A 97 9.29 -0.35 16.38
C ALA A 97 10.13 0.91 16.11
N LYS A 98 10.12 1.40 14.86
CA LYS A 98 10.82 2.65 14.49
C LYS A 98 10.23 3.86 15.21
N GLY A 99 8.91 3.97 15.27
CA GLY A 99 8.22 5.06 15.95
C GLY A 99 8.57 5.12 17.44
N GLU A 100 8.56 3.97 18.12
CA GLU A 100 8.90 3.85 19.54
C GLU A 100 10.38 4.19 19.80
N GLN A 101 11.30 3.69 18.96
CA GLN A 101 12.73 3.98 19.09
C GLN A 101 13.01 5.48 18.91
N ILE A 102 12.47 6.09 17.85
CA ILE A 102 12.66 7.52 17.56
C ILE A 102 12.02 8.36 18.66
N GLY A 103 10.81 7.99 19.10
CA GLY A 103 10.09 8.67 20.18
C GLY A 103 10.87 8.67 21.49
N ARG A 104 11.39 7.50 21.90
CA ARG A 104 12.23 7.37 23.10
C ARG A 104 13.50 8.18 23.01
N ALA A 105 14.28 8.04 21.94
CA ALA A 105 15.53 8.79 21.76
C ALA A 105 15.31 10.31 21.80
N LYS A 106 14.27 10.82 21.12
CA LYS A 106 13.92 12.25 21.16
C LYS A 106 13.47 12.68 22.55
N GLY A 107 12.64 11.88 23.21
CA GLY A 107 12.14 12.15 24.56
C GLY A 107 13.27 12.25 25.58
N GLU A 108 14.20 11.29 25.56
CA GLU A 108 15.38 11.27 26.43
C GLU A 108 16.30 12.46 26.18
N GLN A 109 16.59 12.78 24.91
CA GLN A 109 17.44 13.91 24.57
C GLN A 109 16.84 15.24 25.04
N ILE A 110 15.55 15.47 24.77
CA ILE A 110 14.85 16.68 25.19
C ILE A 110 14.77 16.75 26.72
N GLY A 111 14.45 15.64 27.37
CA GLY A 111 14.37 15.55 28.83
C GLY A 111 15.70 15.88 29.49
N ARG A 112 16.81 15.32 28.97
CA ARG A 112 18.16 15.59 29.46
C ARG A 112 18.54 17.06 29.30
N LEU A 113 18.35 17.65 28.11
CA LEU A 113 18.69 19.05 27.86
C LEU A 113 17.90 20.01 28.76
N LYS A 114 16.59 19.78 28.91
CA LYS A 114 15.75 20.58 29.80
C LYS A 114 16.15 20.42 31.26
N GLY A 115 16.41 19.19 31.70
CA GLY A 115 16.85 18.90 33.07
C GLY A 115 18.19 19.54 33.40
N GLU A 116 19.16 19.45 32.49
CA GLU A 116 20.48 20.07 32.64
C GLU A 116 20.40 21.60 32.72
N GLN A 117 19.64 22.23 31.81
CA GLN A 117 19.45 23.69 31.84
C GLN A 117 18.73 24.15 33.11
N ALA A 118 17.67 23.45 33.53
CA ALA A 118 16.95 23.78 34.76
C ALA A 118 17.84 23.59 36.00
N GLY A 119 18.63 22.51 36.03
CA GLY A 119 19.59 22.23 37.10
C GLY A 119 20.68 23.30 37.20
N LEU A 120 21.29 23.68 36.07
CA LEU A 120 22.28 24.75 36.01
C LEU A 120 21.71 26.10 36.46
N ALA A 121 20.52 26.46 35.99
CA ALA A 121 19.86 27.71 36.36
C ALA A 121 19.55 27.74 37.87
N LYS A 122 18.96 26.65 38.40
CA LYS A 122 18.66 26.51 39.82
C LYS A 122 19.92 26.57 40.67
N GLY A 123 20.94 25.77 40.36
CA GLY A 123 22.21 25.76 41.08
C GLY A 123 22.91 27.11 41.07
N ARG A 124 22.87 27.85 39.96
CA ARG A 124 23.41 29.22 39.88
C ARG A 124 22.64 30.18 40.80
N THR A 125 21.31 30.08 40.83
CA THR A 125 20.48 30.93 41.71
C THR A 125 20.67 30.61 43.19
N GLU A 126 20.73 29.33 43.54
CA GLU A 126 20.95 28.88 44.93
C GLU A 126 22.35 29.26 45.41
N GLY A 127 23.40 29.02 44.59
CA GLY A 127 24.76 29.43 44.92
C GLY A 127 24.90 30.94 45.09
N MET A 128 24.23 31.73 44.24
CA MET A 128 24.20 33.19 44.39
C MET A 128 23.48 33.63 45.67
N ALA A 129 22.37 32.98 46.02
CA ALA A 129 21.67 33.24 47.27
C ALA A 129 22.57 32.96 48.49
N THR A 130 23.29 31.83 48.50
CA THR A 130 24.25 31.50 49.56
C THR A 130 25.36 32.56 49.68
N ILE A 131 25.92 33.03 48.56
CA ILE A 131 26.93 34.09 48.56
C ILE A 131 26.36 35.37 49.18
N VAL A 132 25.19 35.82 48.72
CA VAL A 132 24.52 37.03 49.25
C VAL A 132 24.27 36.92 50.76
N GLN A 133 23.77 35.77 51.21
CA GLN A 133 23.53 35.51 52.64
C GLN A 133 24.83 35.56 53.45
N HIS A 134 25.90 34.94 52.95
CA HIS A 134 27.19 34.95 53.62
C HIS A 134 27.81 36.35 53.69
N LEU A 135 27.74 37.14 52.62
CA LEU A 135 28.21 38.52 52.61
C LEU A 135 27.44 39.37 53.64
N HIS A 136 26.11 39.24 53.70
CA HIS A 136 25.29 39.95 54.68
C HIS A 136 25.60 39.52 56.13
N ALA A 137 25.79 38.22 56.37
CA ALA A 137 26.14 37.69 57.69
C ALA A 137 27.51 38.19 58.20
N ASN A 138 28.44 38.51 57.30
CA ASN A 138 29.73 39.12 57.61
C ASN A 138 29.66 40.66 57.79
N GLY A 139 28.46 41.25 57.82
CA GLY A 139 28.25 42.67 58.14
C GLY A 139 28.41 43.64 56.96
N LEU A 140 28.46 43.14 55.72
CA LEU A 140 28.44 44.02 54.54
C LEU A 140 27.06 44.66 54.35
N SER A 141 27.04 45.95 54.00
CA SER A 141 25.78 46.67 53.73
C SER A 141 25.11 46.18 52.44
N LEU A 142 23.78 46.31 52.37
CA LEU A 142 23.00 45.92 51.19
C LEU A 142 23.48 46.63 49.91
N GLU A 143 23.88 47.90 50.02
CA GLU A 143 24.43 48.69 48.90
C GLU A 143 25.75 48.09 48.38
N THR A 144 26.64 47.68 49.29
CA THR A 144 27.92 47.05 48.93
C THR A 144 27.70 45.69 48.28
N ILE A 145 26.75 44.89 48.80
CA ILE A 145 26.40 43.57 48.22
C ILE A 145 25.83 43.72 46.81
N VAL A 146 24.93 44.70 46.59
CA VAL A 146 24.39 45.04 45.26
C VAL A 146 25.52 45.39 44.29
N GLN A 147 26.47 46.24 44.71
CA GLN A 147 27.62 46.62 43.88
C GLN A 147 28.54 45.44 43.57
N MET A 148 28.85 44.58 44.56
CA MET A 148 29.76 43.44 44.39
C MET A 148 29.17 42.30 43.56
N THR A 149 27.87 42.03 43.69
CA THR A 149 27.19 40.90 43.02
C THR A 149 26.52 41.28 41.71
N GLY A 150 26.33 42.58 41.45
CA GLY A 150 25.62 43.10 40.28
C GLY A 150 24.11 42.81 40.27
N LEU A 151 23.56 42.35 41.40
CA LEU A 151 22.14 42.06 41.56
C LEU A 151 21.35 43.34 41.87
N SER A 152 20.06 43.35 41.56
CA SER A 152 19.19 44.43 42.01
C SER A 152 18.95 44.35 43.53
N LEU A 153 18.64 45.49 44.16
CA LEU A 153 18.28 45.53 45.58
C LEU A 153 17.08 44.61 45.89
N GLU A 154 16.12 44.49 44.98
CA GLU A 154 15.00 43.56 45.11
C GLU A 154 15.44 42.09 45.09
N GLN A 155 16.39 41.72 44.23
CA GLN A 155 16.93 40.36 44.18
C GLN A 155 17.72 40.01 45.45
N VAL A 156 18.56 40.94 45.92
CA VAL A 156 19.33 40.78 47.17
C VAL A 156 18.38 40.62 48.36
N THR A 157 17.39 41.51 48.50
CA THR A 157 16.40 41.43 49.59
C THR A 157 15.55 40.16 49.51
N LYS A 158 15.21 39.69 48.31
CA LYS A 158 14.51 38.41 48.11
C LYS A 158 15.36 37.21 48.59
N PHE A 159 16.65 37.18 48.29
CA PHE A 159 17.55 36.11 48.76
C PHE A 159 17.76 36.13 50.28
N LEU A 160 17.66 37.29 50.92
CA LEU A 160 17.73 37.43 52.38
C LEU A 160 16.40 37.13 53.09
N LYS A 161 15.25 37.28 52.42
CA LYS A 161 13.91 37.00 52.98
C LYS A 161 13.53 35.52 52.98
N ASN A 162 14.14 34.69 52.15
CA ASN A 162 13.89 33.25 52.07
C ASN A 162 14.65 32.45 53.17
N GLN A 163 14.77 32.98 54.38
CA GLN A 163 15.27 32.25 55.57
C GLN A 163 14.15 31.47 56.26
#